data_AF-A0AAD5ZF59-F1
#
_entry.id   AF-A0AAD5ZF59-F1
#
_cell.length_a   1.000
_cell.length_b   1.000
_cell.length_c   1.000
_cell.angle_alpha   90.00
_cell.angle_beta   90.00
_cell.angle_gamma   90.00
#
_symmetry.space_group_name_H-M   'P 1'
#
loop_
_entity.id
_entity.type
_entity.pdbx_description
1 polymer ?
#
loop_
_entity_poly.entity_id
_entity_poly.type
_entity_poly.pdbx_seq_one_letter_code
_entity_poly.pdbx_strand_id
1 'polypeptide(L)'
;MNRNSKKAQQNNNEAGTSAGPKRDRVENWLAPETRVLMDAVAQVKLNHGKNDINFRDNHFTEAYTIFKEKLPNTKRTKQNMRTKIKQLKQQYSSIKHLLANNSGLQWNHTTNKLTVGDDDLEDIIQGQDNLKFLRQPFPWFEELSRLCGTRPLQELADGNMVKELIPNTV
;
A
#
# COMPACT_ATOMS: atom_id res chain seq x y z
N MET A 1 62.50 -30.47 34.40
CA MET A 1 62.84 -29.03 34.47
C MET A 1 61.98 -28.23 33.50
N ASN A 2 61.46 -27.07 33.97
CA ASN A 2 61.00 -25.89 33.23
C ASN A 2 59.80 -25.97 32.27
N ARG A 3 58.94 -24.96 32.13
CA ARG A 3 58.48 -23.79 32.93
C ARG A 3 57.54 -23.02 31.96
N ASN A 4 56.30 -22.77 32.37
CA ASN A 4 55.51 -21.54 32.20
C ASN A 4 55.50 -20.75 30.85
N SER A 5 54.33 -20.53 30.24
CA SER A 5 53.55 -19.25 30.32
C SER A 5 52.62 -18.91 29.13
N LYS A 6 51.35 -18.69 29.48
CA LYS A 6 50.42 -17.56 29.16
C LYS A 6 49.91 -17.23 27.73
N LYS A 7 48.56 -17.24 27.70
CA LYS A 7 47.58 -16.27 27.15
C LYS A 7 47.30 -16.24 25.64
N ALA A 8 46.02 -16.48 25.28
CA ALA A 8 45.10 -15.46 24.76
C ALA A 8 43.65 -15.98 24.73
N GLN A 9 42.71 -15.10 25.05
CA GLN A 9 41.24 -15.25 25.00
C GLN A 9 40.71 -15.46 23.57
N GLN A 10 39.57 -16.15 23.45
CA GLN A 10 38.33 -15.54 22.95
C GLN A 10 37.13 -16.41 23.33
N ASN A 11 36.18 -15.79 24.01
CA ASN A 11 34.93 -16.32 24.52
C ASN A 11 33.84 -15.90 23.51
N ASN A 12 33.06 -16.83 22.95
CA ASN A 12 31.94 -16.49 22.06
C ASN A 12 30.68 -17.27 22.48
N ASN A 13 29.95 -16.69 23.43
CA ASN A 13 28.52 -16.95 23.65
C ASN A 13 27.75 -15.96 22.78
N GLU A 14 27.06 -16.34 21.70
CA GLU A 14 25.95 -15.52 21.17
C GLU A 14 24.82 -16.37 20.54
N ALA A 15 23.68 -16.32 21.24
CA ALA A 15 22.31 -16.21 20.73
C ALA A 15 21.83 -17.18 19.64
N GLY A 16 21.13 -18.24 20.11
CA GLY A 16 20.12 -18.92 19.33
C GLY A 16 19.04 -17.94 18.85
N THR A 17 19.08 -17.59 17.57
CA THR A 17 18.03 -16.81 16.91
C THR A 17 17.05 -17.78 16.27
N SER A 18 16.00 -18.19 17.01
CA SER A 18 14.86 -18.89 16.44
C SER A 18 13.91 -17.91 15.74
N ALA A 19 14.38 -17.30 14.65
CA ALA A 19 13.49 -16.65 13.71
C ALA A 19 12.87 -17.75 12.84
N GLY A 20 11.63 -18.16 13.18
CA GLY A 20 10.80 -18.96 12.27
C GLY A 20 10.76 -18.33 10.87
N PRO A 21 10.51 -19.13 9.82
CA PRO A 21 10.65 -18.67 8.44
C PRO A 21 9.84 -17.40 8.25
N LYS A 22 10.54 -16.29 7.98
CA LYS A 22 9.93 -15.02 7.58
C LYS A 22 9.06 -15.38 6.39
N ARG A 23 7.73 -15.37 6.57
CA ARG A 23 6.77 -15.55 5.49
C ARG A 23 7.29 -14.70 4.34
N ASP A 24 7.62 -15.32 3.21
CA ASP A 24 8.08 -14.61 2.04
C ASP A 24 7.13 -13.45 1.84
N ARG A 25 7.62 -12.22 2.06
CA ARG A 25 6.81 -11.04 1.87
C ARG A 25 6.50 -11.01 0.38
N VAL A 26 5.31 -11.50 0.04
CA VAL A 26 4.66 -11.40 -1.28
C VAL A 26 4.34 -9.93 -1.59
N GLU A 27 5.20 -9.00 -1.16
CA GLU A 27 4.87 -7.60 -0.92
C GLU A 27 5.39 -6.68 -2.04
N ASN A 28 6.40 -7.11 -2.80
CA ASN A 28 6.82 -6.38 -4.00
C ASN A 28 5.90 -6.71 -5.18
N TRP A 29 4.74 -6.04 -5.23
CA TRP A 29 3.98 -5.91 -6.47
C TRP A 29 4.78 -5.07 -7.46
N LEU A 30 5.13 -5.65 -8.60
CA LEU A 30 5.80 -4.89 -9.65
C LEU A 30 4.81 -3.89 -10.27
N ALA A 31 5.31 -2.77 -10.77
CA ALA A 31 4.50 -1.80 -11.51
C ALA A 31 3.67 -2.44 -12.64
N PRO A 32 4.24 -3.30 -13.52
CA PRO A 32 3.46 -3.98 -14.55
C PRO A 32 2.41 -4.96 -13.99
N GLU A 33 2.71 -5.67 -12.89
CA GLU A 33 1.70 -6.54 -12.26
C GLU A 33 0.53 -5.72 -11.69
N THR A 34 0.84 -4.59 -11.07
CA THR A 34 -0.17 -3.67 -10.52
C THR A 34 -1.00 -3.07 -11.64
N ARG A 35 -0.39 -2.77 -12.80
CA ARG A 35 -1.10 -2.31 -13.99
C ARG A 35 -2.15 -3.32 -14.44
N VAL A 36 -1.75 -4.57 -14.63
CA VAL A 36 -2.66 -5.65 -15.08
C VAL A 36 -3.79 -5.86 -14.07
N LEU A 37 -3.49 -5.76 -12.77
CA LEU A 37 -4.50 -5.81 -11.72
C LEU A 37 -5.52 -4.66 -11.83
N MET A 38 -5.03 -3.43 -12.00
CA MET A 38 -5.89 -2.25 -12.15
C MET A 38 -6.76 -2.33 -13.40
N ASP A 39 -6.20 -2.75 -14.52
CA ASP A 39 -6.92 -2.94 -15.78
C ASP A 39 -8.01 -4.03 -15.65
N ALA A 40 -7.71 -5.16 -15.01
CA ALA A 40 -8.68 -6.23 -14.77
C ALA A 40 -9.84 -5.75 -13.88
N VAL A 41 -9.55 -4.98 -12.83
CA VAL A 41 -10.58 -4.41 -11.94
C VAL A 41 -11.44 -3.37 -12.65
N ALA A 42 -10.83 -2.53 -13.49
CA ALA A 42 -11.54 -1.56 -14.31
C ALA A 42 -12.48 -2.24 -15.33
N GLN A 43 -12.01 -3.31 -15.98
CA GLN A 43 -12.82 -4.08 -16.93
C GLN A 43 -14.05 -4.69 -16.27
N VAL A 44 -13.88 -5.33 -15.10
CA VAL A 44 -15.03 -5.88 -14.35
C VAL A 44 -16.00 -4.76 -13.96
N LYS A 45 -15.50 -3.60 -13.50
CA LYS A 45 -16.39 -2.48 -13.16
C LYS A 45 -17.16 -1.94 -14.38
N LEU A 46 -16.57 -1.99 -15.57
CA LEU A 46 -17.28 -1.64 -16.81
C LEU A 46 -18.35 -2.66 -17.16
N ASN A 47 -18.05 -3.96 -17.02
CA ASN A 47 -18.97 -5.06 -17.31
C ASN A 47 -20.22 -5.04 -16.42
N HIS A 48 -20.07 -4.69 -15.13
CA HIS A 48 -21.17 -4.68 -14.14
C HIS A 48 -21.81 -3.29 -13.93
N GLY A 49 -21.34 -2.27 -14.64
CA GLY A 49 -21.88 -0.91 -14.59
C GLY A 49 -21.39 -0.06 -13.41
N LYS A 50 -21.53 1.26 -13.54
CA LYS A 50 -21.01 2.28 -12.59
C LYS A 50 -21.62 2.20 -11.18
N ASN A 51 -22.73 1.49 -11.03
CA ASN A 51 -23.56 1.46 -9.82
C ASN A 51 -23.26 0.28 -8.89
N ASP A 52 -22.45 -0.70 -9.30
CA ASP A 52 -21.98 -1.72 -8.35
C ASP A 52 -20.84 -1.13 -7.52
N ILE A 53 -21.27 -0.37 -6.51
CA ILE A 53 -20.45 0.44 -5.62
C ILE A 53 -19.45 -0.44 -4.86
N ASN A 54 -19.80 -1.70 -4.65
CA ASN A 54 -19.06 -2.62 -3.80
C ASN A 54 -18.52 -3.78 -4.61
N PHE A 55 -17.19 -3.84 -4.75
CA PHE A 55 -16.49 -4.94 -5.41
C PHE A 55 -16.61 -6.21 -4.56
N ARG A 56 -17.66 -7.00 -4.80
CA ARG A 56 -17.97 -8.28 -4.13
C ARG A 56 -17.04 -9.43 -4.56
N ASP A 57 -17.18 -10.59 -3.91
CA ASP A 57 -16.33 -11.77 -4.14
C ASP A 57 -16.35 -12.27 -5.60
N ASN A 58 -17.54 -12.28 -6.23
CA ASN A 58 -17.74 -12.63 -7.63
C ASN A 58 -16.97 -11.70 -8.59
N HIS A 59 -16.98 -10.40 -8.35
CA HIS A 59 -16.20 -9.42 -9.12
C HIS A 59 -14.69 -9.67 -9.02
N PHE A 60 -14.20 -10.00 -7.82
CA PHE A 60 -12.81 -10.40 -7.64
C PHE A 60 -12.48 -11.74 -8.31
N THR A 61 -13.45 -12.63 -8.45
CA THR A 61 -13.25 -13.90 -9.15
C THR A 61 -13.12 -13.67 -10.65
N GLU A 62 -13.97 -12.83 -11.25
CA GLU A 62 -13.84 -12.42 -12.66
C GLU A 62 -12.54 -11.66 -12.92
N ALA A 63 -12.20 -10.69 -12.06
CA ALA A 63 -10.95 -9.94 -12.19
C ALA A 63 -9.72 -10.86 -12.06
N TYR A 64 -9.79 -11.89 -11.21
CA TYR A 64 -8.74 -12.89 -11.07
C TYR A 64 -8.58 -13.74 -12.34
N THR A 65 -9.67 -14.10 -13.01
CA THR A 65 -9.62 -14.81 -14.30
C THR A 65 -8.91 -13.95 -15.35
N ILE A 66 -9.33 -12.70 -15.54
CA ILE A 66 -8.68 -11.76 -16.48
C ILE A 66 -7.20 -11.58 -16.13
N PHE A 67 -6.89 -11.42 -14.84
CA PHE A 67 -5.51 -11.28 -14.38
C PHE A 67 -4.65 -12.50 -14.69
N LYS A 68 -5.19 -13.72 -14.51
CA LYS A 68 -4.49 -14.97 -14.82
C LYS A 68 -4.34 -15.22 -16.32
N GLU A 69 -5.28 -14.76 -17.14
CA GLU A 69 -5.12 -14.80 -18.61
C GLU A 69 -3.96 -13.90 -19.06
N LYS A 70 -3.81 -12.73 -18.45
CA LYS A 70 -2.72 -11.78 -18.78
C LYS A 70 -1.37 -12.18 -18.16
N LEU A 71 -1.39 -12.80 -16.97
CA LEU A 71 -0.21 -13.21 -16.23
C LEU A 71 -0.33 -14.69 -15.79
N PRO A 72 -0.26 -15.65 -16.74
CA PRO A 72 -0.49 -17.06 -16.43
C PRO A 72 0.51 -17.62 -15.42
N ASN A 73 1.76 -17.18 -15.49
CA ASN A 73 2.86 -17.66 -14.64
C ASN A 73 2.93 -16.98 -13.26
N THR A 74 1.98 -16.10 -12.93
CA THR A 74 1.98 -15.40 -11.64
C THR A 74 1.66 -16.34 -10.48
N LYS A 75 2.37 -16.17 -9.35
CA LYS A 75 2.09 -16.82 -8.07
C LYS A 75 1.06 -16.06 -7.23
N ARG A 76 0.53 -14.93 -7.73
CA ARG A 76 -0.44 -14.11 -7.02
C ARG A 76 -1.77 -14.85 -6.92
N THR A 77 -2.33 -14.84 -5.72
CA THR A 77 -3.67 -15.37 -5.46
C THR A 77 -4.74 -14.27 -5.53
N LYS A 78 -6.00 -14.68 -5.64
CA LYS A 78 -7.16 -13.78 -5.49
C LYS A 78 -7.07 -12.95 -4.19
N GLN A 79 -6.59 -13.55 -3.10
CA GLN A 79 -6.42 -12.85 -1.83
C GLN A 79 -5.32 -11.78 -1.90
N ASN A 80 -4.19 -12.05 -2.59
CA ASN A 80 -3.16 -11.03 -2.79
C ASN A 80 -3.71 -9.83 -3.57
N MET A 81 -4.52 -10.07 -4.60
CA MET A 81 -5.16 -9.00 -5.38
C MET A 81 -6.10 -8.16 -4.51
N ARG A 82 -6.94 -8.80 -3.67
CA ARG A 82 -7.82 -8.09 -2.72
C ARG A 82 -7.04 -7.18 -1.80
N THR A 83 -5.99 -7.71 -1.18
CA THR A 83 -5.11 -6.93 -0.30
C THR A 83 -4.48 -5.75 -1.05
N LYS A 84 -4.00 -5.97 -2.28
CA LYS A 84 -3.39 -4.91 -3.08
C LYS A 84 -4.37 -3.80 -3.45
N ILE A 85 -5.57 -4.15 -3.92
CA ILE A 85 -6.62 -3.17 -4.22
C ILE A 85 -7.04 -2.40 -2.96
N LYS A 86 -7.17 -3.09 -1.82
CA LYS A 86 -7.46 -2.43 -0.53
C LYS A 86 -6.37 -1.41 -0.18
N GLN A 87 -5.09 -1.78 -0.29
CA GLN A 87 -3.96 -0.88 -0.04
C GLN A 87 -3.98 0.33 -0.99
N LEU A 88 -4.18 0.12 -2.30
CA LEU A 88 -4.25 1.20 -3.29
C LEU A 88 -5.39 2.19 -2.98
N LYS A 89 -6.57 1.68 -2.62
CA LYS A 89 -7.71 2.52 -2.21
C LYS A 89 -7.41 3.32 -0.94
N GLN A 90 -6.74 2.72 0.04
CA GLN A 90 -6.33 3.41 1.27
C GLN A 90 -5.32 4.53 0.97
N GLN A 91 -4.33 4.27 0.13
CA GLN A 91 -3.35 5.27 -0.33
C GLN A 91 -4.04 6.44 -1.04
N TYR A 92 -4.96 6.15 -1.96
CA TYR A 92 -5.79 7.16 -2.63
C TYR A 92 -6.62 7.98 -1.63
N SER A 93 -7.24 7.33 -0.65
CA SER A 93 -8.01 8.00 0.41
C SER A 93 -7.13 8.95 1.24
N SER A 94 -5.92 8.52 1.61
CA SER A 94 -4.97 9.36 2.34
C SER A 94 -4.54 10.58 1.52
N ILE A 95 -4.26 10.42 0.22
CA ILE A 95 -3.95 11.55 -0.67
C ILE A 95 -5.13 12.53 -0.71
N LYS A 96 -6.36 12.03 -0.91
CA LYS A 96 -7.56 12.86 -0.90
C LYS A 96 -7.75 13.63 0.41
N HIS A 97 -7.55 12.96 1.55
CA HIS A 97 -7.66 13.58 2.86
C HIS A 97 -6.62 14.70 3.04
N LEU A 98 -5.38 14.48 2.60
CA LEU A 98 -4.33 15.49 2.65
C LEU A 98 -4.67 16.71 1.79
N LEU A 99 -5.11 16.48 0.54
CA LEU A 99 -5.53 17.56 -0.37
C LEU A 99 -6.73 18.36 0.17
N ALA A 100 -7.64 17.72 0.90
CA ALA A 100 -8.83 18.41 1.44
C ALA A 100 -8.54 19.25 2.69
N ASN A 101 -7.56 18.85 3.50
CA ASN A 101 -7.31 19.45 4.82
C ASN A 101 -6.09 20.38 4.87
N ASN A 102 -5.29 20.46 3.81
CA ASN A 102 -4.10 21.31 3.79
C ASN A 102 -4.17 22.29 2.60
N SER A 103 -4.28 23.58 2.88
CA SER A 103 -4.50 24.65 1.91
C SER A 103 -3.32 24.93 0.95
N GLY A 104 -2.19 24.23 1.09
CA GLY A 104 -0.99 24.36 0.24
C GLY A 104 -0.64 23.10 -0.55
N LEU A 105 -1.44 22.03 -0.45
CA LEU A 105 -1.16 20.77 -1.13
C LEU A 105 -1.86 20.70 -2.47
N GLN A 106 -1.08 20.35 -3.50
CA GLN A 106 -1.57 20.15 -4.85
C GLN A 106 -1.12 18.80 -5.39
N TRP A 107 -1.95 18.19 -6.22
CA TRP A 107 -1.58 16.97 -6.92
C TRP A 107 -0.89 17.33 -8.24
N ASN A 108 0.35 16.88 -8.42
CA ASN A 108 1.07 17.02 -9.69
C ASN A 108 0.74 15.83 -10.60
N HIS A 109 -0.09 16.07 -11.61
CA HIS A 109 -0.51 15.06 -12.57
C HIS A 109 0.64 14.55 -13.47
N THR A 110 1.71 15.33 -13.66
CA THR A 110 2.86 14.95 -14.49
C THR A 110 3.78 13.98 -13.74
N THR A 111 4.08 14.27 -12.48
CA THR A 111 4.98 13.45 -11.66
C THR A 111 4.24 12.39 -10.84
N ASN A 112 2.90 12.44 -10.82
CA ASN A 112 2.03 11.60 -9.98
C ASN A 112 2.43 11.66 -8.50
N LYS A 113 2.69 12.88 -8.01
CA LYS A 113 3.09 13.12 -6.61
C LYS A 113 2.29 14.25 -6.00
N LEU A 114 2.26 14.24 -4.68
CA LEU A 114 1.86 15.42 -3.92
C LEU A 114 2.98 16.46 -4.03
N THR A 115 2.63 17.63 -4.52
CA THR A 115 3.47 18.82 -4.48
C THR A 115 2.95 19.70 -3.36
N VAL A 116 3.88 20.08 -2.50
CA VAL A 116 3.66 21.10 -1.49
C VAL A 116 4.19 22.41 -2.08
N GLY A 117 3.60 23.53 -1.71
CA GLY A 117 4.12 24.85 -2.07
C GLY A 117 5.49 25.09 -1.44
N ASP A 118 5.52 25.85 -0.33
CA ASP A 118 6.76 26.17 0.39
C ASP A 118 7.11 25.18 1.52
N ASP A 119 6.18 24.31 1.94
CA ASP A 119 6.47 23.33 3.01
C ASP A 119 7.13 22.05 2.47
N ASP A 120 7.87 21.34 3.32
CA ASP A 120 8.48 20.06 2.95
C ASP A 120 7.47 18.92 3.07
N LEU A 121 7.27 18.15 1.99
CA LEU A 121 6.47 16.91 2.01
C LEU A 121 6.93 15.96 3.14
N GLU A 122 8.20 16.04 3.54
CA GLU A 122 8.74 15.24 4.62
C GLU A 122 8.17 15.62 6.00
N ASP A 123 7.79 16.88 6.25
CA ASP A 123 7.16 17.28 7.52
C ASP A 123 5.80 16.60 7.70
N ILE A 124 5.05 16.43 6.60
CA ILE A 124 3.76 15.72 6.59
C ILE A 124 3.97 14.21 6.78
N ILE A 125 5.05 13.65 6.23
CA ILE A 125 5.37 12.22 6.34
C ILE A 125 6.00 11.90 7.70
N GLN A 126 6.63 12.87 8.34
CA GLN A 126 7.35 12.69 9.59
C GLN A 126 6.40 12.19 10.69
N GLY A 127 6.71 11.02 11.23
CA GLY A 127 5.88 10.36 12.26
C GLY A 127 4.63 9.65 11.73
N GLN A 128 4.36 9.69 10.42
CA GLN A 128 3.21 9.01 9.80
C GLN A 128 3.68 7.88 8.86
N ASP A 129 3.88 6.70 9.44
CA ASP A 129 4.35 5.51 8.71
C ASP A 129 3.43 5.11 7.55
N ASN A 130 2.13 5.35 7.70
CA ASN A 130 1.11 5.12 6.67
C ASN A 130 1.20 6.10 5.49
N LEU A 131 1.98 7.19 5.59
CA LEU A 131 2.18 8.19 4.53
C LEU A 131 3.52 8.04 3.81
N LYS A 132 4.41 7.15 4.26
CA LYS A 132 5.73 6.91 3.61
C LYS A 132 5.64 6.58 2.12
N PHE A 133 4.50 6.07 1.65
CA PHE A 133 4.28 5.80 0.23
C PHE A 133 4.27 7.07 -0.64
N LEU A 134 4.02 8.24 -0.07
CA LEU A 134 4.01 9.54 -0.77
C LEU A 134 5.40 9.96 -1.28
N ARG A 135 6.48 9.37 -0.74
CA ARG A 135 7.85 9.58 -1.24
C ARG A 135 8.00 9.11 -2.69
N GLN A 136 7.23 8.10 -3.08
CA GLN A 136 7.26 7.50 -4.42
C GLN A 136 6.10 8.03 -5.27
N PRO A 137 6.26 8.11 -6.61
CA PRO A 137 5.15 8.38 -7.51
C PRO A 137 4.01 7.40 -7.27
N PHE A 138 2.79 7.90 -7.21
CA PHE A 138 1.58 7.11 -7.10
C PHE A 138 0.76 7.23 -8.41
N PRO A 139 1.12 6.45 -9.45
CA PRO A 139 0.56 6.58 -10.80
C PRO A 139 -0.91 6.17 -10.90
N TRP A 140 -1.46 5.56 -9.84
CA TRP A 140 -2.81 5.02 -9.82
C TRP A 140 -3.87 6.02 -9.37
N PHE A 141 -3.50 7.27 -9.04
CA PHE A 141 -4.41 8.26 -8.49
C PHE A 141 -5.63 8.53 -9.38
N GLU A 142 -5.40 8.80 -10.67
CA GLU A 142 -6.46 9.08 -11.64
C GLU A 142 -7.35 7.88 -11.92
N GLU A 143 -6.77 6.69 -11.98
CA GLU A 143 -7.52 5.47 -12.20
C GLU A 143 -8.38 5.13 -10.99
N LEU A 144 -7.84 5.33 -9.78
CA LEU A 144 -8.56 5.14 -8.54
C LEU A 144 -9.65 6.19 -8.34
N SER A 145 -9.48 7.42 -8.85
CA SER A 145 -10.55 8.43 -8.83
C SER A 145 -11.75 7.99 -9.66
N ARG A 146 -11.49 7.44 -10.86
CA ARG A 146 -12.51 6.86 -11.73
C ARG A 146 -13.14 5.59 -11.14
N LEU A 147 -12.34 4.74 -10.50
CA LEU A 147 -12.80 3.48 -9.90
C LEU A 147 -13.60 3.68 -8.61
N CYS A 148 -13.23 4.64 -7.76
CA CYS A 148 -13.89 4.87 -6.48
C CYS A 148 -15.17 5.71 -6.62
N GLY A 149 -15.31 6.49 -7.70
CA GLY A 149 -16.43 7.39 -7.87
C GLY A 149 -16.42 8.51 -6.82
N THR A 150 -17.12 9.61 -7.10
CA THR A 150 -17.23 10.76 -6.21
C THR A 150 -18.15 10.44 -5.02
N ARG A 151 -17.75 9.56 -4.10
CA ARG A 151 -18.40 9.40 -2.79
C ARG A 151 -17.54 9.96 -1.66
N PRO A 152 -18.15 10.65 -0.68
CA PRO A 152 -17.48 11.03 0.56
C PRO A 152 -17.10 9.80 1.40
N LEU A 153 -16.02 9.94 2.16
CA LEU A 153 -15.24 8.91 2.83
C LEU A 153 -15.86 8.28 4.09
N GLN A 154 -17.18 8.12 4.19
CA GLN A 154 -17.78 7.71 5.48
C GLN A 154 -17.98 6.20 5.65
N GLU A 155 -17.99 5.39 4.59
CA GLU A 155 -18.47 3.99 4.67
C GLU A 155 -17.37 2.92 4.77
N LEU A 156 -16.10 3.31 4.95
CA LEU A 156 -14.99 2.37 5.22
C LEU A 156 -14.61 2.28 6.71
N ALA A 157 -15.41 2.90 7.59
CA ALA A 157 -15.23 2.87 9.05
C ALA A 157 -15.75 1.57 9.71
N ASP A 158 -16.58 0.79 9.01
CA ASP A 158 -17.10 -0.48 9.54
C ASP A 158 -16.11 -1.62 9.29
N GLY A 159 -15.07 -1.66 10.13
CA GLY A 159 -14.12 -2.76 10.11
C GLY A 159 -12.73 -2.41 10.61
N ASN A 160 -12.65 -1.71 11.74
CA ASN A 160 -11.50 -1.78 12.65
C ASN A 160 -10.17 -1.22 12.11
N MET A 161 -10.06 0.09 11.85
CA MET A 161 -8.76 0.82 11.75
C MET A 161 -8.87 2.37 11.93
N VAL A 162 -9.81 2.90 12.73
CA VAL A 162 -9.88 4.35 13.04
C VAL A 162 -9.82 4.67 14.53
N LYS A 163 -9.01 3.92 15.27
CA LYS A 163 -8.50 4.41 16.56
C LYS A 163 -7.03 4.71 16.35
N GLU A 164 -6.64 5.92 16.68
CA GLU A 164 -5.28 6.48 16.54
C GLU A 164 -4.93 7.07 15.17
N LEU A 165 -5.64 8.14 14.81
CA LEU A 165 -5.05 9.25 14.06
C LEU A 165 -5.78 10.50 14.53
N ILE A 166 -5.37 11.00 15.71
CA ILE A 166 -5.41 12.37 16.25
C ILE A 166 -5.15 12.22 17.77
N PRO A 167 -3.98 12.60 18.31
CA PRO A 167 -3.92 13.12 19.66
C PRO A 167 -4.44 14.57 19.64
N ASN A 168 -5.39 14.83 20.54
CA ASN A 168 -6.05 16.10 20.82
C ASN A 168 -5.17 17.33 20.64
N THR A 169 -5.72 18.37 20.01
CA THR A 169 -5.26 19.74 20.21
C THR A 169 -6.20 20.41 21.21
N VAL A 170 -5.56 21.17 22.12
CA VAL A 170 -6.03 21.85 23.34
C VAL A 170 -6.01 20.97 24.59
#